data_AF-A0A9E0E821-F1
#
_entry.id   AF-A0A9E0E821-F1
#
_cell.length_a   1.000
_cell.length_b   1.000
_cell.length_c   1.000
_cell.angle_alpha   90.00
_cell.angle_beta   90.00
_cell.angle_gamma   90.00
#
_symmetry.space_group_name_H-M   'P 1'
#
loop_
_entity.id
_entity.type
_entity.pdbx_description
1 polymer ?
#
loop_
_entity_poly.entity_id
_entity_poly.type
_entity_poly.pdbx_seq_one_letter_code
_entity_poly.pdbx_strand_id
1 'polypeptide(L)'
;MPRNNKRKKKLSNFKKFLCIYCGILLLAGVITLIMLHSLLKDYEEGMPSGTMDKIVNQFTPDGIGKLLSDNDVKVNEFETNDTIAAYFTDRLNDGTVSYKKKAGEYSEKTPVYVVYAGDTPIAKVELESAGKNAHKFNKWTLGTISFGDFTKNLAEVKITAPTGADVYINGVQVTDTYKTESEVKFAPCLHVSDYVTVPTNDVYDVGQLIAKPDITAKLNGKDLTVDYDKKTGYTIYYPSDDELYKSMESRIYTIAEQYGAYIINRGSLSKLSSYMVGTAAEYVSDIPAIWAYLWGKSYTYQFNNESITNFRKYSDKCFSCDVYYDLYVDYKTGNTTYKTSLTYTFVKQNGTWMLADFLIN
;
A
#
# COMPACT_ATOMS: atom_id res chain seq x y z
N MET A 1 -43.39 43.47 90.92
CA MET A 1 -43.03 42.98 89.58
C MET A 1 -44.27 42.94 88.69
N PRO A 2 -44.38 43.70 87.59
CA PRO A 2 -45.50 43.56 86.65
C PRO A 2 -45.11 42.68 85.44
N ARG A 3 -46.04 41.79 85.06
CA ARG A 3 -45.95 40.83 83.94
C ARG A 3 -46.00 41.55 82.59
N ASN A 4 -44.98 41.33 81.77
CA ASN A 4 -44.86 41.84 80.40
C ASN A 4 -45.67 40.95 79.43
N ASN A 5 -46.84 41.40 79.00
CA ASN A 5 -47.74 40.64 78.12
C ASN A 5 -47.46 40.97 76.65
N LYS A 6 -46.66 40.15 75.96
CA LYS A 6 -46.36 40.29 74.52
C LYS A 6 -47.62 39.98 73.68
N ARG A 7 -48.35 41.01 73.25
CA ARG A 7 -49.41 40.90 72.23
C ARG A 7 -48.81 40.39 70.91
N LYS A 8 -49.18 39.18 70.47
CA LYS A 8 -48.91 38.68 69.11
C LYS A 8 -49.65 39.58 68.10
N LYS A 9 -48.94 40.42 67.35
CA LYS A 9 -49.51 41.22 66.26
C LYS A 9 -50.12 40.27 65.21
N LYS A 10 -51.44 40.26 65.05
CA LYS A 10 -52.12 39.58 63.94
C LYS A 10 -51.66 40.22 62.62
N LEU A 11 -51.16 39.43 61.68
CA LEU A 11 -50.88 39.91 60.33
C LEU A 11 -52.17 40.44 59.70
N SER A 12 -52.13 41.68 59.21
CA SER A 12 -53.18 42.26 58.36
C SER A 12 -53.47 41.33 57.17
N ASN A 13 -54.73 41.26 56.74
CA ASN A 13 -55.16 40.44 55.59
C ASN A 13 -54.30 40.70 54.34
N PHE A 14 -53.82 41.93 54.15
CA PHE A 14 -52.88 42.31 53.09
C PHE A 14 -51.53 41.57 53.18
N LYS A 15 -50.96 41.41 54.38
CA LYS A 15 -49.69 40.71 54.57
C LYS A 15 -49.83 39.20 54.34
N LYS A 16 -50.98 38.61 54.69
CA LYS A 16 -51.27 37.20 54.38
C LYS A 16 -51.38 36.96 52.87
N PHE A 17 -52.10 37.84 52.18
CA PHE A 17 -52.19 37.82 50.71
C PHE A 17 -50.80 37.96 50.07
N LEU A 18 -50.00 38.94 50.51
CA LEU A 18 -48.65 39.16 50.01
C LEU A 18 -47.74 37.94 50.23
N CYS A 19 -47.79 37.29 51.40
CA CYS A 19 -47.02 36.07 51.65
C CYS A 19 -47.43 34.91 50.73
N ILE A 20 -48.73 34.71 50.48
CA ILE A 20 -49.23 33.67 49.56
C ILE A 20 -48.81 33.99 48.13
N TYR A 21 -48.97 35.24 47.69
CA TYR A 21 -48.55 35.71 46.37
C TYR A 21 -47.04 35.52 46.16
N CYS A 22 -46.21 35.94 47.11
CA CYS A 22 -44.76 35.71 47.07
C CYS A 22 -44.42 34.21 47.06
N GLY A 23 -45.16 33.38 47.80
CA GLY A 23 -44.99 31.93 47.79
C GLY A 23 -45.28 31.31 46.41
N ILE A 24 -46.35 31.75 45.75
CA ILE A 24 -46.69 31.31 44.38
C ILE A 24 -45.64 31.78 43.38
N LEU A 25 -45.19 33.03 43.47
CA LEU A 25 -44.12 33.56 42.62
C LEU A 25 -42.81 32.80 42.79
N LEU A 26 -42.44 32.49 44.04
CA LEU A 26 -41.26 31.66 44.32
C LEU A 26 -41.41 30.25 43.75
N LEU A 27 -42.57 29.62 43.92
CA LEU A 27 -42.85 28.30 43.36
C LEU A 27 -42.76 28.31 41.82
N ALA A 28 -43.39 29.29 41.17
CA ALA A 28 -43.32 29.47 39.73
C ALA A 28 -41.88 29.72 39.25
N GLY A 29 -41.10 30.52 39.99
CA GLY A 29 -39.68 30.73 39.73
C GLY A 29 -38.86 29.44 39.81
N VAL A 30 -39.07 28.64 40.86
CA VAL A 30 -38.39 27.35 41.03
C VAL A 30 -38.75 26.38 39.90
N ILE A 31 -40.04 26.27 39.53
CA ILE A 31 -40.48 25.42 38.42
C ILE A 31 -39.82 25.87 37.11
N THR A 32 -39.77 27.18 36.86
CA THR A 32 -39.14 27.74 35.66
C THR A 32 -37.64 27.42 35.62
N LEU A 33 -36.94 27.52 36.75
CA LEU A 33 -35.52 27.16 36.84
C LEU A 33 -35.27 25.67 36.60
N ILE A 34 -36.15 24.79 37.11
CA ILE A 34 -36.05 23.34 36.86
C ILE A 34 -36.26 23.04 35.37
N MET A 35 -37.27 23.64 34.75
CA MET A 35 -37.52 23.48 33.31
C MET A 35 -36.36 24.04 32.47
N LEU A 36 -35.83 25.20 32.84
CA LEU A 36 -34.67 25.81 32.17
C LEU A 36 -33.42 24.94 32.31
N HIS A 37 -33.16 24.38 33.50
CA HIS A 37 -32.03 23.49 33.71
C HIS A 37 -32.15 22.21 32.86
N SER A 38 -33.35 21.63 32.78
CA SER A 38 -33.64 20.48 31.91
C SER A 38 -33.39 20.80 30.44
N LEU A 39 -33.87 21.97 29.97
CA LEU A 39 -33.65 22.43 28.60
C LEU A 39 -32.17 22.67 28.29
N LEU A 40 -31.43 23.29 29.21
CA LEU A 40 -29.99 23.55 29.06
C LEU A 40 -29.19 22.26 29.00
N LYS A 41 -29.52 21.28 29.85
CA LYS A 41 -28.89 19.96 29.81
C LYS A 41 -29.10 19.28 28.45
N ASP A 42 -30.34 19.26 27.96
CA ASP A 42 -30.65 18.69 26.64
C ASP A 42 -30.02 19.49 25.49
N TYR A 43 -29.87 20.81 25.64
CA TYR A 43 -29.16 21.64 24.67
C TYR A 43 -27.66 21.31 24.64
N GLU A 44 -27.02 21.20 25.80
CA GLU A 44 -25.60 20.86 25.93
C GLU A 44 -25.31 19.46 25.37
N GLU A 45 -26.16 18.48 25.70
CA GLU A 45 -26.10 17.13 25.12
C GLU A 45 -26.31 17.13 23.60
N GLY A 46 -26.99 18.13 23.06
CA GLY A 46 -27.26 18.29 21.64
C GLY A 46 -26.14 18.97 20.84
N MET A 47 -25.11 19.50 21.51
CA MET A 47 -23.99 20.15 20.85
C MET A 47 -23.00 19.10 20.30
N PRO A 48 -22.61 19.16 19.01
CA PRO A 48 -21.65 18.20 18.46
C PRO A 48 -20.27 18.24 19.14
N SER A 49 -19.88 19.38 19.73
CA SER A 49 -18.64 19.51 20.52
C SER A 49 -18.59 18.57 21.72
N GLY A 50 -19.72 18.34 22.40
CA GLY A 50 -19.75 17.43 23.55
C GLY A 50 -19.48 15.96 23.15
N THR A 51 -19.88 15.55 21.95
CA THR A 51 -19.51 14.24 21.39
C THR A 51 -18.05 14.23 20.94
N MET A 52 -17.56 15.29 20.30
CA MET A 52 -16.14 15.40 19.94
C MET A 52 -15.21 15.35 21.14
N ASP A 53 -15.55 15.99 22.26
CA ASP A 53 -14.75 15.94 23.48
C ASP A 53 -14.59 14.48 23.97
N LYS A 54 -15.67 13.68 23.92
CA LYS A 54 -15.63 12.26 24.28
C LYS A 54 -14.77 11.44 23.31
N ILE A 55 -14.85 11.73 22.01
CA ILE A 55 -14.07 11.05 20.96
C ILE A 55 -12.58 11.38 21.13
N VAL A 56 -12.22 12.65 21.23
CA VAL A 56 -10.84 13.13 21.32
C VAL A 56 -10.14 12.66 22.60
N ASN A 57 -10.87 12.50 23.70
CA ASN A 57 -10.32 11.89 24.92
C ASN A 57 -9.90 10.42 24.75
N GLN A 58 -10.35 9.75 23.68
CA GLN A 58 -9.93 8.40 23.33
C GLN A 58 -8.79 8.38 22.30
N PHE A 59 -8.35 9.52 21.77
CA PHE A 59 -7.13 9.61 20.95
C PHE A 59 -5.90 9.55 21.86
N THR A 60 -5.69 8.41 22.47
CA THR A 60 -4.50 8.06 23.23
C THR A 60 -3.89 6.79 22.64
N PRO A 61 -2.60 6.50 22.90
CA PRO A 61 -1.96 5.27 22.43
C PRO A 61 -2.78 4.01 22.76
N ASP A 62 -3.33 3.93 23.97
CA ASP A 62 -4.14 2.79 24.43
C ASP A 62 -5.62 2.90 24.04
N GLY A 63 -6.10 4.10 23.69
CA GLY A 63 -7.52 4.40 23.48
C GLY A 63 -7.96 4.31 22.02
N ILE A 64 -7.08 4.62 21.06
CA ILE A 64 -7.48 4.79 19.66
C ILE A 64 -7.93 3.48 19.02
N GLY A 65 -7.26 2.36 19.33
CA GLY A 65 -7.68 1.03 18.83
C GLY A 65 -9.07 0.65 19.34
N LYS A 66 -9.39 1.01 20.59
CA LYS A 66 -10.71 0.80 21.18
C LYS A 66 -11.77 1.71 20.56
N LEU A 67 -11.45 2.99 20.36
CA LEU A 67 -12.35 3.94 19.68
C LEU A 67 -12.80 3.42 18.31
N LEU A 68 -11.86 2.92 17.51
CA LEU A 68 -12.15 2.36 16.19
C LEU A 68 -13.00 1.09 16.28
N SER A 69 -12.68 0.22 17.23
CA SER A 69 -13.37 -1.07 17.39
C SER A 69 -14.79 -0.93 17.95
N ASP A 70 -14.99 -0.05 18.95
CA ASP A 70 -16.28 0.19 19.59
C ASP A 70 -17.30 0.84 18.62
N ASN A 71 -16.82 1.46 17.55
CA ASN A 71 -17.65 2.17 16.57
C ASN A 71 -17.64 1.50 15.18
N ASP A 72 -17.13 0.27 15.07
CA ASP A 72 -17.04 -0.51 13.81
C ASP A 72 -16.43 0.28 12.64
N VAL A 73 -15.43 1.12 12.93
CA VAL A 73 -14.88 2.00 11.92
C VAL A 73 -13.79 1.28 11.12
N LYS A 74 -14.09 1.05 9.84
CA LYS A 74 -13.14 0.46 8.88
C LYS A 74 -12.49 1.55 8.04
N VAL A 75 -11.20 1.80 8.25
CA VAL A 75 -10.45 2.85 7.52
C VAL A 75 -10.21 2.46 6.07
N ASN A 76 -9.80 1.21 5.84
CA ASN A 76 -9.72 0.57 4.54
C ASN A 76 -9.82 -0.95 4.73
N GLU A 77 -9.79 -1.72 3.64
CA GLU A 77 -9.90 -3.17 3.72
C GLU A 77 -8.61 -3.94 3.95
N PHE A 78 -7.46 -3.27 3.84
CA PHE A 78 -6.13 -3.89 3.94
C PHE A 78 -5.46 -3.66 5.29
N GLU A 79 -5.97 -2.78 6.14
CA GLU A 79 -5.39 -2.43 7.44
C GLU A 79 -6.36 -2.69 8.59
N THR A 80 -5.81 -3.16 9.71
CA THR A 80 -6.59 -3.39 10.94
C THR A 80 -6.52 -2.19 11.87
N ASN A 81 -7.48 -2.12 12.80
CA ASN A 81 -7.48 -1.10 13.85
C ASN A 81 -6.19 -1.13 14.69
N ASP A 82 -5.60 -2.31 14.90
CA ASP A 82 -4.33 -2.46 15.62
C ASP A 82 -3.16 -1.85 14.83
N THR A 83 -3.11 -2.05 13.51
CA THR A 83 -2.12 -1.43 12.63
C THR A 83 -2.18 0.10 12.71
N ILE A 84 -3.40 0.63 12.67
CA ILE A 84 -3.66 2.07 12.77
C ILE A 84 -3.22 2.59 14.14
N ALA A 85 -3.61 1.91 15.23
CA ALA A 85 -3.26 2.29 16.59
C ALA A 85 -1.74 2.31 16.82
N ALA A 86 -1.02 1.30 16.30
CA ALA A 86 0.43 1.23 16.38
C ALA A 86 1.09 2.43 15.69
N TYR A 87 0.62 2.82 14.50
CA TYR A 87 1.14 4.00 13.79
C TYR A 87 0.95 5.31 14.59
N PHE A 88 -0.15 5.44 15.31
CA PHE A 88 -0.46 6.63 16.09
C PHE A 88 0.14 6.64 17.50
N THR A 89 0.65 5.51 18.00
CA THR A 89 1.25 5.40 19.35
C THR A 89 2.33 6.46 19.58
N ASP A 90 3.34 6.55 18.72
CA ASP A 90 4.42 7.53 18.86
C ASP A 90 3.95 8.98 18.64
N ARG A 91 2.88 9.18 17.87
CA ARG A 91 2.33 10.50 17.54
C ARG A 91 1.42 11.06 18.62
N LEU A 92 0.90 10.19 19.48
CA LEU A 92 -0.01 10.53 20.58
C LEU A 92 0.71 10.56 21.95
N ASN A 93 1.94 10.04 22.04
CA ASN A 93 2.71 9.99 23.28
C ASN A 93 3.12 11.36 23.84
N ASP A 94 3.30 12.38 22.99
CA ASP A 94 3.94 13.65 23.37
C ASP A 94 2.99 14.87 23.45
N GLY A 95 1.67 14.73 23.23
CA GLY A 95 0.82 15.89 22.97
C GLY A 95 -0.60 15.87 23.52
N THR A 96 -1.08 17.03 23.93
CA THR A 96 -2.51 17.31 24.12
C THR A 96 -3.22 17.18 22.76
N VAL A 97 -4.22 16.30 22.68
CA VAL A 97 -5.06 16.19 21.48
C VAL A 97 -6.15 17.25 21.53
N SER A 98 -6.35 17.95 20.40
CA SER A 98 -7.37 18.98 20.24
C SER A 98 -8.12 18.81 18.93
N TYR A 99 -9.19 19.58 18.71
CA TYR A 99 -9.94 19.55 17.46
C TYR A 99 -10.43 20.93 17.04
N LYS A 100 -10.62 21.11 15.73
CA LYS A 100 -11.18 22.32 15.12
C LYS A 100 -12.21 21.93 14.06
N LYS A 101 -13.22 22.77 13.86
CA LYS A 101 -14.19 22.59 12.76
C LYS A 101 -13.45 22.61 11.43
N LYS A 102 -13.76 21.66 10.55
CA LYS A 102 -13.17 21.62 9.20
C LYS A 102 -13.83 22.67 8.33
N ALA A 103 -13.09 23.74 8.00
CA ALA A 103 -13.59 24.80 7.14
C ALA A 103 -13.98 24.25 5.76
N GLY A 104 -15.13 24.67 5.23
CA GLY A 104 -15.65 24.21 3.94
C GLY A 104 -16.46 22.90 3.97
N GLU A 105 -16.25 22.04 4.98
CA GLU A 105 -16.96 20.76 5.11
C GLU A 105 -17.91 20.72 6.32
N TYR A 106 -17.65 21.49 7.36
CA TYR A 106 -18.52 21.56 8.54
C TYR A 106 -19.88 22.19 8.21
N SER A 107 -20.96 21.49 8.58
CA SER A 107 -22.30 22.07 8.66
C SER A 107 -23.02 21.67 9.96
N GLU A 108 -24.12 22.35 10.31
CA GLU A 108 -24.95 21.95 11.46
C GLU A 108 -25.67 20.62 11.27
N LYS A 109 -25.78 20.13 10.03
CA LYS A 109 -26.38 18.84 9.70
C LYS A 109 -25.35 17.72 9.61
N THR A 110 -24.13 18.07 9.20
CA THR A 110 -22.98 17.19 9.01
C THR A 110 -21.75 17.83 9.68
N PRO A 111 -21.61 17.69 11.01
CA PRO A 111 -20.49 18.26 11.73
C PRO A 111 -19.20 17.52 11.35
N VAL A 112 -18.25 18.24 10.76
CA VAL A 112 -16.94 17.70 10.35
C VAL A 112 -15.81 18.43 11.08
N TYR A 113 -14.91 17.67 11.68
CA TYR A 113 -13.81 18.17 12.50
C TYR A 113 -12.47 17.62 12.02
N VAL A 114 -11.40 18.39 12.25
CA VAL A 114 -10.02 17.93 12.15
C VAL A 114 -9.46 17.80 13.56
N VAL A 115 -8.89 16.65 13.87
CA VAL A 115 -8.23 16.32 15.13
C VAL A 115 -6.73 16.57 14.98
N TYR A 116 -6.11 17.14 16.02
CA TYR A 116 -4.71 17.54 16.05
C TYR A 116 -3.99 16.94 17.25
N ALA A 117 -2.79 16.40 17.04
CA ALA A 117 -1.81 16.16 18.09
C ALA A 117 -0.81 17.32 18.10
N GLY A 118 -0.88 18.19 19.13
CA GLY A 118 -0.22 19.49 19.09
C GLY A 118 -0.72 20.33 17.91
N ASP A 119 0.18 20.74 17.01
CA ASP A 119 -0.15 21.48 15.78
C ASP A 119 -0.32 20.59 14.53
N THR A 120 -0.07 19.28 14.65
CA THR A 120 -0.14 18.35 13.51
C THR A 120 -1.55 17.77 13.39
N PRO A 121 -2.25 17.96 12.26
CA PRO A 121 -3.52 17.28 12.05
C PRO A 121 -3.27 15.77 11.89
N ILE A 122 -4.11 14.94 12.50
CA ILE A 122 -3.94 13.48 12.54
C ILE A 122 -5.17 12.72 12.04
N ALA A 123 -6.36 13.30 12.08
CA ALA A 123 -7.57 12.65 11.61
C ALA A 123 -8.65 13.68 11.23
N LYS A 124 -9.56 13.25 10.35
CA LYS A 124 -10.88 13.87 10.15
C LYS A 124 -11.94 13.02 10.81
N VAL A 125 -12.85 13.66 11.52
CA VAL A 125 -14.00 13.02 12.18
C VAL A 125 -15.26 13.66 11.66
N GLU A 126 -16.16 12.83 11.15
CA GLU A 126 -17.52 13.21 10.77
C GLU A 126 -18.50 12.60 11.77
N LEU A 127 -19.41 13.45 12.28
CA LEU A 127 -20.47 13.03 13.18
C LEU A 127 -21.78 12.86 12.42
N GLU A 128 -22.56 11.87 12.84
CA GLU A 128 -23.89 11.63 12.30
C GLU A 128 -24.97 11.76 13.38
N SER A 129 -26.21 12.05 12.94
CA SER A 129 -27.32 12.22 13.86
C SER A 129 -27.87 10.87 14.33
N ALA A 130 -27.76 10.61 15.63
CA ALA A 130 -28.35 9.45 16.30
C ALA A 130 -29.80 9.71 16.78
N GLY A 131 -30.54 10.56 16.07
CA GLY A 131 -31.89 10.98 16.42
C GLY A 131 -31.95 12.24 17.30
N LYS A 132 -33.02 12.39 18.09
CA LYS A 132 -33.29 13.60 18.89
C LYS A 132 -33.55 13.28 20.36
N ASN A 133 -33.23 14.22 21.25
CA ASN A 133 -33.59 14.15 22.67
C ASN A 133 -35.01 14.71 22.94
N ALA A 134 -35.41 14.75 24.21
CA ALA A 134 -36.78 15.10 24.62
C ALA A 134 -37.16 16.53 24.18
N HIS A 135 -36.20 17.46 24.20
CA HIS A 135 -36.38 18.84 23.73
C HIS A 135 -36.12 19.04 22.23
N LYS A 136 -36.01 17.96 21.44
CA LYS A 136 -35.84 17.95 19.98
C LYS A 136 -34.47 18.43 19.48
N PHE A 137 -33.45 18.51 20.33
CA PHE A 137 -32.07 18.71 19.90
C PHE A 137 -31.49 17.40 19.34
N ASN A 138 -30.58 17.50 18.36
CA ASN A 138 -29.95 16.34 17.74
C ASN A 138 -29.03 15.64 18.74
N LYS A 139 -29.03 14.31 18.76
CA LYS A 139 -27.97 13.51 19.37
C LYS A 139 -26.93 13.19 18.31
N TRP A 140 -25.66 13.23 18.68
CA TRP A 140 -24.54 12.99 17.77
C TRP A 140 -23.75 11.77 18.19
N THR A 141 -23.35 10.97 17.20
CA THR A 141 -22.44 9.83 17.35
C THR A 141 -21.33 9.89 16.31
N LEU A 142 -20.30 9.07 16.46
CA LEU A 142 -19.24 8.94 15.47
C LEU A 142 -19.83 8.31 14.19
N GLY A 143 -19.67 8.99 13.05
CA GLY A 143 -20.04 8.45 11.74
C GLY A 143 -18.83 7.90 11.01
N THR A 144 -17.81 8.72 10.76
CA THR A 144 -16.60 8.27 10.04
C THR A 144 -15.34 8.91 10.62
N ILE A 145 -14.25 8.15 10.66
CA ILE A 145 -12.91 8.66 10.90
C ILE A 145 -12.03 8.40 9.66
N SER A 146 -11.21 9.38 9.29
CA SER A 146 -10.27 9.26 8.18
C SER A 146 -8.89 9.74 8.60
N PHE A 147 -7.88 8.91 8.36
CA PHE A 147 -6.50 9.22 8.73
C PHE A 147 -5.63 9.60 7.53
N GLY A 148 -5.85 8.98 6.36
CA GLY A 148 -4.97 9.07 5.17
C GLY A 148 -4.52 10.49 4.82
N ASP A 149 -5.46 11.42 4.63
CA ASP A 149 -5.13 12.81 4.26
C ASP A 149 -4.25 13.55 5.29
N PHE A 150 -4.21 13.08 6.54
CA PHE A 150 -3.54 13.72 7.68
C PHE A 150 -2.29 12.96 8.13
N THR A 151 -1.99 11.83 7.49
CA THR A 151 -0.80 11.04 7.77
C THR A 151 0.33 11.38 6.81
N LYS A 152 1.54 11.52 7.35
CA LYS A 152 2.78 11.72 6.56
C LYS A 152 3.49 10.38 6.37
N ASN A 153 4.21 10.25 5.26
CA ASN A 153 4.98 9.05 4.90
C ASN A 153 4.13 7.79 4.72
N LEU A 154 2.95 7.95 4.11
CA LEU A 154 2.12 6.84 3.69
C LEU A 154 2.86 5.93 2.70
N ALA A 155 2.60 4.63 2.79
CA ALA A 155 3.11 3.66 1.84
C ALA A 155 2.26 3.70 0.56
N GLU A 156 2.83 4.14 -0.55
CA GLU A 156 2.21 4.01 -1.87
C GLU A 156 2.28 2.54 -2.31
N VAL A 157 1.12 2.00 -2.70
CA VAL A 157 0.97 0.58 -3.05
C VAL A 157 0.54 0.46 -4.50
N LYS A 158 1.55 0.42 -5.38
CA LYS A 158 1.41 0.01 -6.77
C LYS A 158 2.03 -1.36 -6.95
N ILE A 159 1.31 -2.26 -7.59
CA ILE A 159 1.71 -3.67 -7.71
C ILE A 159 1.70 -4.04 -9.18
N THR A 160 2.81 -4.58 -9.70
CA THR A 160 2.86 -5.26 -10.99
C THR A 160 3.01 -6.75 -10.74
N ALA A 161 2.08 -7.57 -11.24
CA ALA A 161 2.06 -9.01 -10.98
C ALA A 161 1.74 -9.81 -12.25
N PRO A 162 2.15 -11.11 -12.34
CA PRO A 162 1.78 -11.97 -13.45
C PRO A 162 0.27 -12.00 -13.65
N THR A 163 -0.20 -11.87 -14.88
CA THR A 163 -1.63 -11.98 -15.18
C THR A 163 -2.16 -13.34 -14.69
N GLY A 164 -3.25 -13.30 -13.92
CA GLY A 164 -3.84 -14.49 -13.28
C GLY A 164 -3.22 -14.89 -11.94
N ALA A 165 -2.30 -14.09 -11.37
CA ALA A 165 -1.83 -14.28 -10.01
C ALA A 165 -2.88 -13.81 -8.98
N ASP A 166 -3.05 -14.59 -7.92
CA ASP A 166 -3.81 -14.19 -6.74
C ASP A 166 -2.91 -13.33 -5.85
N VAL A 167 -3.21 -12.04 -5.73
CA VAL A 167 -2.43 -11.08 -4.94
C VAL A 167 -3.15 -10.79 -3.62
N TYR A 168 -2.40 -10.72 -2.52
CA TYR A 168 -2.92 -10.42 -1.19
C TYR A 168 -2.10 -9.32 -0.52
N ILE A 169 -2.80 -8.38 0.12
CA ILE A 169 -2.22 -7.35 0.98
C ILE A 169 -2.70 -7.64 2.40
N ASN A 170 -1.77 -7.87 3.32
CA ASN A 170 -2.06 -8.23 4.72
C ASN A 170 -3.08 -9.39 4.85
N GLY A 171 -3.01 -10.36 3.93
CA GLY A 171 -3.91 -11.52 3.88
C GLY A 171 -5.27 -11.28 3.21
N VAL A 172 -5.59 -10.06 2.78
CA VAL A 172 -6.82 -9.72 2.06
C VAL A 172 -6.55 -9.73 0.55
N GLN A 173 -7.39 -10.43 -0.22
CA GLN A 173 -7.21 -10.56 -1.66
C GLN A 173 -7.47 -9.23 -2.37
N VAL A 174 -6.53 -8.81 -3.22
CA VAL A 174 -6.70 -7.65 -4.09
C VAL A 174 -7.60 -8.03 -5.25
N THR A 175 -8.72 -7.33 -5.38
CA THR A 175 -9.68 -7.60 -6.46
C THR A 175 -9.41 -6.74 -7.69
N ASP A 176 -10.09 -7.07 -8.80
CA ASP A 176 -9.96 -6.33 -10.06
C ASP A 176 -10.42 -4.86 -9.97
N THR A 177 -11.09 -4.43 -8.89
CA THR A 177 -11.45 -3.01 -8.69
C THR A 177 -10.23 -2.10 -8.58
N TYR A 178 -9.07 -2.65 -8.22
CA TYR A 178 -7.80 -1.94 -8.12
C TYR A 178 -6.95 -2.05 -9.38
N LYS A 179 -7.37 -2.85 -10.36
CA LYS A 179 -6.59 -3.10 -11.58
C LYS A 179 -6.68 -1.88 -12.51
N THR A 180 -5.55 -1.26 -12.78
CA THR A 180 -5.44 -0.08 -13.66
C THR A 180 -5.03 -0.46 -15.08
N GLU A 181 -4.21 -1.50 -15.23
CA GLU A 181 -3.78 -2.03 -16.52
C GLU A 181 -3.81 -3.56 -16.50
N SER A 182 -4.10 -4.19 -17.64
CA SER A 182 -4.14 -5.63 -17.76
C SER A 182 -3.41 -6.08 -19.03
N GLU A 183 -2.90 -7.30 -19.00
CA GLU A 183 -2.19 -7.92 -20.12
C GLU A 183 -0.98 -7.09 -20.61
N VAL A 184 -0.30 -6.41 -19.68
CA VAL A 184 0.88 -5.59 -19.95
C VAL A 184 2.04 -6.50 -20.36
N LYS A 185 2.54 -6.30 -21.58
CA LYS A 185 3.73 -6.99 -22.10
C LYS A 185 5.00 -6.45 -21.44
N PHE A 186 6.01 -7.30 -21.27
CA PHE A 186 7.26 -6.94 -20.60
C PHE A 186 8.48 -7.48 -21.37
N ALA A 187 9.64 -6.82 -21.17
CA ALA A 187 10.77 -6.87 -22.10
C ALA A 187 11.28 -8.27 -22.47
N PRO A 188 11.52 -9.21 -21.52
CA PRO A 188 11.95 -10.57 -21.84
C PRO A 188 11.05 -11.31 -22.83
N CYS A 189 9.77 -10.96 -22.93
CA CYS A 189 8.78 -11.73 -23.69
C CYS A 189 8.17 -10.97 -24.89
N LEU A 190 8.83 -9.89 -25.37
CA LEU A 190 8.28 -9.09 -26.46
C LEU A 190 8.25 -9.82 -27.82
N HIS A 191 9.19 -10.74 -28.07
CA HIS A 191 9.39 -11.36 -29.38
C HIS A 191 9.17 -12.89 -29.40
N VAL A 192 8.30 -13.41 -28.52
CA VAL A 192 8.04 -14.87 -28.42
C VAL A 192 6.65 -15.29 -28.89
N SER A 193 5.84 -14.37 -29.42
CA SER A 193 4.43 -14.62 -29.80
C SER A 193 4.24 -15.71 -30.84
N ASP A 194 5.24 -15.96 -31.68
CA ASP A 194 5.17 -17.00 -32.72
C ASP A 194 5.27 -18.42 -32.14
N TYR A 195 5.69 -18.54 -30.88
CA TYR A 195 6.02 -19.82 -30.25
C TYR A 195 5.12 -20.14 -29.06
N VAL A 196 4.69 -19.12 -28.32
CA VAL A 196 3.93 -19.26 -27.08
C VAL A 196 2.88 -18.16 -26.95
N THR A 197 1.84 -18.42 -26.16
CA THR A 197 1.02 -17.33 -25.62
C THR A 197 1.92 -16.44 -24.78
N VAL A 198 2.03 -15.17 -25.18
CA VAL A 198 2.93 -14.21 -24.54
C VAL A 198 2.52 -14.03 -23.09
N PRO A 199 3.41 -14.27 -22.11
CA PRO A 199 3.11 -13.95 -20.72
C PRO A 199 2.98 -12.45 -20.55
N THR A 200 2.11 -12.04 -19.66
CA THR A 200 1.78 -10.63 -19.39
C THR A 200 1.69 -10.37 -17.89
N ASN A 201 1.63 -9.10 -17.52
CA ASN A 201 1.39 -8.67 -16.15
C ASN A 201 0.09 -7.84 -16.06
N ASP A 202 -0.51 -7.84 -14.89
CA ASP A 202 -1.55 -6.90 -14.50
C ASP A 202 -0.94 -5.88 -13.51
N VAL A 203 -1.43 -4.64 -13.58
CA VAL A 203 -0.99 -3.54 -12.71
C VAL A 203 -2.17 -3.12 -11.83
N TYR A 204 -1.90 -2.99 -10.53
CA TYR A 204 -2.87 -2.58 -9.52
C TYR A 204 -2.40 -1.30 -8.84
N ASP A 205 -3.32 -0.36 -8.63
CA ASP A 205 -3.11 0.84 -7.82
C ASP A 205 -4.06 0.81 -6.63
N VAL A 206 -3.53 0.43 -5.46
CA VAL A 206 -4.27 0.35 -4.20
C VAL A 206 -4.28 1.71 -3.49
N GLY A 207 -3.53 2.69 -4.00
CA GLY A 207 -3.37 4.00 -3.39
C GLY A 207 -2.39 3.96 -2.23
N GLN A 208 -2.80 4.48 -1.08
CA GLN A 208 -1.91 4.73 0.05
C GLN A 208 -2.38 4.03 1.33
N LEU A 209 -1.45 3.36 2.02
CA LEU A 209 -1.68 2.70 3.30
C LEU A 209 -0.87 3.35 4.41
N ILE A 210 -1.39 3.33 5.63
CA ILE A 210 -0.78 3.96 6.81
C ILE A 210 0.53 3.25 7.19
N ALA A 211 0.51 1.92 7.19
CA ALA A 211 1.67 1.10 7.43
C ALA A 211 2.21 0.48 6.14
N LYS A 212 3.49 0.10 6.16
CA LYS A 212 4.06 -0.72 5.10
C LYS A 212 3.31 -2.07 5.08
N PRO A 213 2.67 -2.44 3.95
CA PRO A 213 1.94 -3.70 3.86
C PRO A 213 2.89 -4.91 3.77
N ASP A 214 2.38 -6.05 4.21
CA ASP A 214 2.85 -7.35 3.79
C ASP A 214 2.14 -7.75 2.49
N ILE A 215 2.90 -8.05 1.44
CA ILE A 215 2.35 -8.43 0.13
C ILE A 215 2.79 -9.83 -0.20
N THR A 216 1.82 -10.68 -0.51
CA THR A 216 2.05 -12.06 -0.94
C THR A 216 1.26 -12.32 -2.21
N ALA A 217 1.73 -13.28 -3.02
CA ALA A 217 0.99 -13.69 -4.19
C ALA A 217 1.24 -15.15 -4.55
N LYS A 218 0.26 -15.74 -5.25
CA LYS A 218 0.32 -17.11 -5.76
C LYS A 218 -0.05 -17.14 -7.23
N LEU A 219 0.57 -18.04 -7.99
CA LEU A 219 0.16 -18.37 -9.34
C LEU A 219 0.04 -19.88 -9.45
N ASN A 220 -1.15 -20.38 -9.81
CA ASN A 220 -1.45 -21.80 -9.90
C ASN A 220 -1.06 -22.58 -8.62
N GLY A 221 -1.29 -21.97 -7.45
CA GLY A 221 -0.99 -22.55 -6.13
C GLY A 221 0.48 -22.44 -5.69
N LYS A 222 1.38 -21.88 -6.50
CA LYS A 222 2.79 -21.67 -6.15
C LYS A 222 3.04 -20.25 -5.66
N ASP A 223 3.74 -20.11 -4.54
CA ASP A 223 4.12 -18.81 -3.98
C ASP A 223 5.08 -18.06 -4.91
N LEU A 224 4.86 -16.75 -5.02
CA LEU A 224 5.64 -15.83 -5.84
C LEU A 224 6.55 -14.95 -4.99
N THR A 225 7.67 -14.56 -5.58
CA THR A 225 8.59 -13.61 -4.96
C THR A 225 8.10 -12.18 -5.19
N VAL A 226 8.07 -11.38 -4.13
CA VAL A 226 7.74 -9.96 -4.17
C VAL A 226 8.98 -9.14 -3.86
N ASP A 227 9.23 -8.11 -4.66
CA ASP A 227 10.27 -7.11 -4.44
C ASP A 227 9.67 -5.71 -4.43
N TYR A 228 10.38 -4.77 -3.81
CA TYR A 228 9.92 -3.39 -3.68
C TYR A 228 11.02 -2.41 -4.12
N ASP A 229 10.69 -1.58 -5.10
CA ASP A 229 11.50 -0.46 -5.54
C ASP A 229 10.75 0.86 -5.38
N LYS A 230 11.46 1.91 -4.97
CA LYS A 230 10.85 3.22 -4.67
C LYS A 230 10.26 3.91 -5.90
N LYS A 231 10.70 3.57 -7.12
CA LYS A 231 10.23 4.20 -8.36
C LYS A 231 9.08 3.43 -8.99
N THR A 232 9.12 2.11 -8.91
CA THR A 232 8.19 1.21 -9.61
C THR A 232 7.15 0.57 -8.69
N GLY A 233 7.32 0.66 -7.37
CA GLY A 233 6.45 0.02 -6.40
C GLY A 233 6.81 -1.44 -6.18
N TYR A 234 5.79 -2.27 -5.94
CA TYR A 234 5.94 -3.70 -5.72
C TYR A 234 5.92 -4.45 -7.05
N THR A 235 6.94 -5.27 -7.27
CA THR A 235 7.00 -6.17 -8.43
C THR A 235 6.91 -7.61 -7.94
N ILE A 236 5.91 -8.32 -8.43
CA ILE A 236 5.71 -9.74 -8.18
C ILE A 236 6.25 -10.50 -9.39
N TYR A 237 7.18 -11.41 -9.16
CA TYR A 237 7.83 -12.14 -10.24
C TYR A 237 7.16 -13.50 -10.48
N TYR A 238 7.17 -13.93 -11.74
CA TYR A 238 6.90 -15.30 -12.11
C TYR A 238 7.77 -16.29 -11.30
N PRO A 239 7.29 -17.52 -11.06
CA PRO A 239 8.00 -18.47 -10.22
C PRO A 239 9.30 -18.94 -10.88
N SER A 240 10.30 -19.26 -10.06
CA SER A 240 11.46 -20.07 -10.50
C SER A 240 11.05 -21.54 -10.68
N ASP A 241 11.87 -22.33 -11.37
CA ASP A 241 11.71 -23.78 -11.51
C ASP A 241 13.09 -24.44 -11.38
N ASP A 242 13.42 -24.89 -10.18
CA ASP A 242 14.77 -25.40 -9.84
C ASP A 242 15.13 -26.68 -10.61
N GLU A 243 14.15 -27.52 -10.94
CA GLU A 243 14.37 -28.73 -11.75
C GLU A 243 14.69 -28.35 -13.19
N LEU A 244 13.90 -27.45 -13.77
CA LEU A 244 14.17 -26.94 -15.12
C LEU A 244 15.51 -26.21 -15.17
N TYR A 245 15.81 -25.35 -14.19
CA TYR A 245 17.08 -24.65 -14.07
C TYR A 245 18.27 -25.63 -14.09
N LYS A 246 18.27 -26.64 -13.21
CA LYS A 246 19.34 -27.67 -13.18
C LYS A 246 19.48 -28.39 -14.52
N SER A 247 18.37 -28.67 -15.20
CA SER A 247 18.40 -29.32 -16.51
C SER A 247 18.94 -28.43 -17.64
N MET A 248 18.81 -27.10 -17.50
CA MET A 248 19.15 -26.12 -18.52
C MET A 248 20.49 -25.41 -18.27
N GLU A 249 21.00 -25.42 -17.04
CA GLU A 249 22.19 -24.68 -16.61
C GLU A 249 23.38 -24.87 -17.57
N SER A 250 23.80 -26.12 -17.80
CA SER A 250 24.92 -26.43 -18.71
C SER A 250 24.66 -25.95 -20.14
N ARG A 251 23.41 -26.03 -20.62
CA ARG A 251 23.05 -25.57 -21.96
C ARG A 251 23.06 -24.04 -22.06
N ILE A 252 22.63 -23.34 -21.02
CA ILE A 252 22.66 -21.87 -20.95
C ILE A 252 24.10 -21.37 -20.99
N TYR A 253 25.00 -21.92 -20.16
CA TYR A 253 26.42 -21.56 -20.21
C TYR A 253 27.04 -21.90 -21.57
N THR A 254 26.74 -23.06 -22.14
CA THR A 254 27.22 -23.41 -23.49
C THR A 254 26.82 -22.35 -24.53
N ILE A 255 25.58 -21.86 -24.49
CA ILE A 255 25.12 -20.83 -25.43
C ILE A 255 25.86 -19.50 -25.19
N ALA A 256 26.07 -19.12 -23.93
CA ALA A 256 26.82 -17.92 -23.56
C ALA A 256 28.28 -17.98 -24.03
N GLU A 257 28.95 -19.13 -23.84
CA GLU A 257 30.29 -19.38 -24.32
C GLU A 257 30.37 -19.34 -25.86
N GLN A 258 29.39 -19.92 -26.55
CA GLN A 258 29.33 -19.86 -28.02
C GLN A 258 29.13 -18.42 -28.51
N TYR A 259 28.30 -17.63 -27.82
CA TYR A 259 28.10 -16.22 -28.12
C TYR A 259 29.41 -15.43 -27.92
N GLY A 260 30.05 -15.57 -26.76
CA GLY A 260 31.33 -14.94 -26.44
C GLY A 260 32.45 -15.33 -27.41
N ALA A 261 32.54 -16.61 -27.78
CA ALA A 261 33.51 -17.09 -28.76
C ALA A 261 33.22 -16.52 -30.16
N TYR A 262 31.95 -16.42 -30.56
CA TYR A 262 31.57 -15.87 -31.85
C TYR A 262 31.98 -14.40 -32.00
N ILE A 263 31.71 -13.55 -31.00
CA ILE A 263 32.01 -12.11 -31.07
C ILE A 263 33.52 -11.80 -31.14
N ILE A 264 34.38 -12.72 -30.69
CA ILE A 264 35.85 -12.62 -30.83
C ILE A 264 36.42 -13.42 -32.02
N ASN A 265 35.59 -13.99 -32.89
CA ASN A 265 36.02 -14.82 -34.04
C ASN A 265 36.78 -16.10 -33.64
N ARG A 266 36.33 -16.76 -32.57
CA ARG A 266 36.75 -18.11 -32.14
C ARG A 266 35.63 -19.14 -32.24
N GLY A 267 34.38 -18.69 -32.29
CA GLY A 267 33.19 -19.48 -32.57
C GLY A 267 32.71 -19.30 -34.02
N SER A 268 31.62 -19.97 -34.38
CA SER A 268 30.97 -19.82 -35.68
C SER A 268 29.50 -19.45 -35.53
N LEU A 269 29.00 -18.61 -36.43
CA LEU A 269 27.58 -18.23 -36.47
C LEU A 269 26.68 -19.46 -36.62
N SER A 270 27.07 -20.43 -37.46
CA SER A 270 26.31 -21.68 -37.65
C SER A 270 26.15 -22.48 -36.36
N LYS A 271 27.21 -22.57 -35.53
CA LYS A 271 27.12 -23.26 -34.25
C LYS A 271 26.27 -22.50 -33.24
N LEU A 272 26.42 -21.17 -33.17
CA LEU A 272 25.64 -20.33 -32.26
C LEU A 272 24.14 -20.34 -32.62
N SER A 273 23.82 -20.06 -33.88
CA SER A 273 22.43 -20.06 -34.39
C SER A 273 21.75 -21.43 -34.30
N SER A 274 22.50 -22.54 -34.21
CA SER A 274 21.91 -23.87 -33.98
C SER A 274 21.17 -24.01 -32.64
N TYR A 275 21.39 -23.09 -31.70
CA TYR A 275 20.67 -23.02 -30.43
C TYR A 275 19.50 -22.02 -30.42
N MET A 276 19.31 -21.28 -31.53
CA MET A 276 18.45 -20.10 -31.59
C MET A 276 17.31 -20.27 -32.59
N VAL A 277 16.23 -19.53 -32.35
CA VAL A 277 15.09 -19.35 -33.24
C VAL A 277 14.64 -17.88 -33.19
N GLY A 278 13.83 -17.44 -34.14
CA GLY A 278 13.22 -16.10 -34.13
C GLY A 278 14.24 -14.96 -34.01
N THR A 279 13.87 -13.94 -33.25
CA THR A 279 14.63 -12.70 -33.10
C THR A 279 16.05 -12.92 -32.60
N ALA A 280 16.30 -13.91 -31.72
CA ALA A 280 17.66 -14.24 -31.31
C ALA A 280 18.55 -14.65 -32.49
N ALA A 281 18.03 -15.50 -33.39
CA ALA A 281 18.78 -15.99 -34.56
C ALA A 281 19.02 -14.87 -35.58
N GLU A 282 18.04 -13.98 -35.77
CA GLU A 282 18.13 -12.81 -36.65
C GLU A 282 19.15 -11.78 -36.12
N TYR A 283 19.08 -11.47 -34.83
CA TYR A 283 19.94 -10.45 -34.24
C TYR A 283 21.41 -10.87 -34.27
N VAL A 284 21.74 -12.13 -33.95
CA VAL A 284 23.15 -12.58 -33.93
C VAL A 284 23.82 -12.58 -35.31
N SER A 285 23.06 -12.66 -36.41
CA SER A 285 23.64 -12.50 -37.75
C SER A 285 24.12 -11.07 -38.02
N ASP A 286 23.57 -10.09 -37.31
CA ASP A 286 23.85 -8.67 -37.53
C ASP A 286 24.78 -8.05 -36.47
N ILE A 287 25.19 -8.82 -35.45
CA ILE A 287 26.10 -8.31 -34.41
C ILE A 287 27.45 -7.92 -35.03
N PRO A 288 27.88 -6.64 -34.91
CA PRO A 288 29.20 -6.22 -35.35
C PRO A 288 30.23 -6.92 -34.49
N ALA A 289 30.93 -7.88 -35.08
CA ALA A 289 31.81 -8.71 -34.30
C ALA A 289 33.07 -7.92 -33.89
N ILE A 290 33.31 -7.92 -32.58
CA ILE A 290 34.40 -7.18 -31.91
C ILE A 290 35.78 -7.64 -32.40
N TRP A 291 35.84 -8.81 -33.03
CA TRP A 291 37.06 -9.37 -33.64
C TRP A 291 37.82 -8.42 -34.54
N ALA A 292 37.18 -7.40 -35.13
CA ALA A 292 37.88 -6.40 -35.94
C ALA A 292 39.09 -5.78 -35.20
N TYR A 293 38.97 -5.56 -33.89
CA TYR A 293 40.06 -5.07 -33.02
C TYR A 293 41.13 -6.13 -32.69
N LEU A 294 40.79 -7.40 -32.89
CA LEU A 294 41.65 -8.56 -32.67
C LEU A 294 42.25 -9.11 -33.98
N TRP A 295 41.92 -8.50 -35.12
CA TRP A 295 42.39 -8.95 -36.42
C TRP A 295 43.91 -8.94 -36.52
N GLY A 296 44.50 -10.06 -36.97
CA GLY A 296 45.94 -10.24 -37.07
C GLY A 296 46.67 -10.43 -35.72
N LYS A 297 45.96 -10.43 -34.58
CA LYS A 297 46.55 -10.70 -33.27
C LYS A 297 46.45 -12.18 -32.93
N SER A 298 47.52 -12.75 -32.38
CA SER A 298 47.44 -14.03 -31.66
C SER A 298 47.03 -13.75 -30.21
N TYR A 299 45.99 -14.44 -29.73
CA TYR A 299 45.45 -14.27 -28.39
C TYR A 299 44.88 -15.57 -27.81
N THR A 300 44.81 -15.64 -26.48
CA THR A 300 44.06 -16.63 -25.71
C THR A 300 42.82 -15.99 -25.11
N TYR A 301 41.87 -16.81 -24.65
CA TYR A 301 40.68 -16.30 -23.98
C TYR A 301 40.19 -17.28 -22.91
N GLN A 302 39.47 -16.74 -21.93
CA GLN A 302 38.83 -17.49 -20.86
C GLN A 302 37.53 -16.80 -20.45
N PHE A 303 36.54 -17.60 -20.05
CA PHE A 303 35.33 -17.13 -19.40
C PHE A 303 35.54 -17.17 -17.89
N ASN A 304 35.23 -16.06 -17.23
CA ASN A 304 35.34 -15.89 -15.79
C ASN A 304 34.03 -15.34 -15.23
N ASN A 305 33.82 -15.48 -13.92
CA ASN A 305 32.68 -14.88 -13.20
C ASN A 305 31.32 -15.20 -13.83
N GLU A 306 31.17 -16.40 -14.37
CA GLU A 306 29.93 -16.84 -15.01
C GLU A 306 28.83 -17.01 -13.97
N SER A 307 27.64 -16.50 -14.27
CA SER A 307 26.48 -16.69 -13.42
C SER A 307 25.17 -16.67 -14.21
N ILE A 308 24.20 -17.42 -13.70
CA ILE A 308 22.81 -17.37 -14.14
C ILE A 308 21.98 -16.89 -12.95
N THR A 309 21.21 -15.84 -13.16
CA THR A 309 20.33 -15.25 -12.15
C THR A 309 18.94 -15.02 -12.74
N ASN A 310 17.98 -14.60 -11.91
CA ASN A 310 16.63 -14.26 -12.33
C ASN A 310 15.98 -15.31 -13.25
N PHE A 311 16.12 -16.59 -12.91
CA PHE A 311 15.48 -17.68 -13.64
C PHE A 311 13.97 -17.65 -13.37
N ARG A 312 13.17 -17.41 -14.41
CA ARG A 312 11.71 -17.23 -14.33
C ARG A 312 11.02 -18.13 -15.34
N LYS A 313 10.15 -19.03 -14.86
CA LYS A 313 9.32 -19.88 -15.72
C LYS A 313 7.95 -19.24 -15.89
N TYR A 314 7.60 -18.93 -17.14
CA TYR A 314 6.32 -18.33 -17.50
C TYR A 314 5.27 -19.38 -17.85
N SER A 315 5.69 -20.48 -18.48
CA SER A 315 4.85 -21.63 -18.81
C SER A 315 5.72 -22.87 -19.04
N ASP A 316 5.10 -24.01 -19.36
CA ASP A 316 5.84 -25.23 -19.76
C ASP A 316 6.57 -25.10 -21.09
N LYS A 317 6.39 -23.98 -21.80
CA LYS A 317 7.00 -23.70 -23.09
C LYS A 317 7.79 -22.39 -23.12
N CYS A 318 7.86 -21.63 -22.02
CA CYS A 318 8.56 -20.34 -22.00
C CYS A 318 9.21 -20.08 -20.63
N PHE A 319 10.48 -19.69 -20.64
CA PHE A 319 11.19 -19.19 -19.46
C PHE A 319 12.23 -18.17 -19.87
N SER A 320 12.69 -17.35 -18.93
CA SER A 320 13.88 -16.51 -19.11
C SER A 320 14.89 -16.68 -17.97
N CYS A 321 16.10 -16.21 -18.21
CA CYS A 321 17.13 -16.04 -17.20
C CYS A 321 18.10 -14.95 -17.59
N ASP A 322 18.73 -14.33 -16.60
CA ASP A 322 19.85 -13.42 -16.83
C ASP A 322 21.15 -14.22 -16.79
N VAL A 323 22.05 -13.90 -17.72
CA VAL A 323 23.35 -14.54 -17.88
C VAL A 323 24.41 -13.46 -17.85
N TYR A 324 25.39 -13.62 -16.97
CA TYR A 324 26.54 -12.74 -16.86
C TYR A 324 27.84 -13.52 -17.00
N TYR A 325 28.82 -12.96 -17.71
CA TYR A 325 30.18 -13.48 -17.74
C TYR A 325 31.20 -12.38 -18.08
N ASP A 326 32.45 -12.60 -17.66
CA ASP A 326 33.62 -11.83 -18.04
C ASP A 326 34.43 -12.61 -19.09
N LEU A 327 34.42 -12.16 -20.35
CA LEU A 327 35.26 -12.73 -21.39
C LEU A 327 36.62 -12.02 -21.41
N TYR A 328 37.61 -12.64 -20.78
CA TYR A 328 38.98 -12.14 -20.75
C TYR A 328 39.74 -12.60 -22.00
N VAL A 329 40.34 -11.65 -22.73
CA VAL A 329 41.13 -11.89 -23.93
C VAL A 329 42.54 -11.33 -23.73
N ASP A 330 43.54 -12.17 -23.88
CA ASP A 330 44.95 -11.83 -23.67
C ASP A 330 45.77 -11.99 -24.96
N TYR A 331 46.46 -10.94 -25.37
CA TYR A 331 47.37 -10.90 -26.51
C TYR A 331 48.73 -10.36 -26.09
N LYS A 332 49.76 -10.60 -26.92
CA LYS A 332 51.17 -10.29 -26.59
C LYS A 332 51.43 -8.86 -26.09
N THR A 333 50.64 -7.87 -26.51
CA THR A 333 50.82 -6.45 -26.19
C THR A 333 49.78 -5.89 -25.19
N GLY A 334 48.96 -6.74 -24.57
CA GLY A 334 47.96 -6.32 -23.61
C GLY A 334 46.77 -7.28 -23.51
N ASN A 335 45.81 -6.95 -22.66
CA ASN A 335 44.58 -7.72 -22.49
C ASN A 335 43.36 -6.80 -22.44
N THR A 336 42.19 -7.41 -22.57
CA THR A 336 40.90 -6.75 -22.42
C THR A 336 39.89 -7.72 -21.82
N THR A 337 38.89 -7.20 -21.12
CA THR A 337 37.79 -7.99 -20.55
C THR A 337 36.47 -7.44 -21.05
N TYR A 338 35.70 -8.28 -21.71
CA TYR A 338 34.35 -7.96 -22.16
C TYR A 338 33.36 -8.48 -21.13
N LYS A 339 32.83 -7.56 -20.31
CA LYS A 339 31.75 -7.86 -19.37
C LYS A 339 30.45 -7.93 -20.14
N THR A 340 29.81 -9.08 -20.12
CA THR A 340 28.60 -9.32 -20.89
C THR A 340 27.47 -9.68 -19.94
N SER A 341 26.35 -8.96 -20.05
CA SER A 341 25.12 -9.21 -19.31
C SER A 341 23.97 -9.29 -20.31
N LEU A 342 23.31 -10.45 -20.35
CA LEU A 342 22.24 -10.72 -21.30
C LEU A 342 21.04 -11.32 -20.57
N THR A 343 19.84 -10.93 -20.94
CA THR A 343 18.63 -11.65 -20.55
C THR A 343 18.26 -12.58 -21.69
N TYR A 344 18.24 -13.88 -21.44
CA TYR A 344 17.88 -14.91 -22.40
C TYR A 344 16.42 -15.33 -22.23
N THR A 345 15.69 -15.43 -23.33
CA THR A 345 14.32 -15.97 -23.34
C THR A 345 14.25 -17.22 -24.20
N PHE A 346 13.86 -18.32 -23.57
CA PHE A 346 13.78 -19.63 -24.18
C PHE A 346 12.34 -20.03 -24.46
N VAL A 347 12.13 -20.67 -25.61
CA VAL A 347 10.86 -21.30 -25.98
C VAL A 347 11.08 -22.77 -26.29
N LYS A 348 10.06 -23.60 -26.04
CA LYS A 348 10.13 -25.04 -26.32
C LYS A 348 9.58 -25.35 -27.71
N GLN A 349 10.43 -25.82 -28.61
CA GLN A 349 10.07 -26.30 -29.94
C GLN A 349 10.43 -27.77 -30.14
N ASN A 350 9.49 -28.57 -30.61
CA ASN A 350 9.71 -30.00 -30.91
C ASN A 350 10.44 -30.75 -29.77
N GLY A 351 10.07 -30.44 -28.52
CA GLY A 351 10.66 -31.03 -27.32
C GLY A 351 11.98 -30.41 -26.85
N THR A 352 12.58 -29.48 -27.60
CA THR A 352 13.88 -28.85 -27.30
C THR A 352 13.71 -27.39 -26.92
N TRP A 353 14.47 -26.93 -25.92
CA TRP A 353 14.53 -25.52 -25.55
C TRP A 353 15.48 -24.76 -26.47
N MET A 354 14.94 -23.75 -27.15
CA MET A 354 15.63 -22.89 -28.10
C MET A 354 15.62 -21.46 -27.58
N LEU A 355 16.75 -20.75 -27.73
CA LEU A 355 16.81 -19.32 -27.40
C LEU A 355 16.04 -18.55 -28.48
N ALA A 356 14.92 -17.94 -28.11
CA ALA A 356 14.04 -17.22 -29.03
C ALA A 356 14.35 -15.73 -29.09
N ASP A 357 14.79 -15.18 -27.97
CA ASP A 357 15.11 -13.76 -27.84
C ASP A 357 16.22 -13.56 -26.81
N PHE A 358 16.92 -12.44 -26.92
CA PHE A 358 17.78 -11.96 -25.84
C PHE A 358 17.89 -10.44 -25.83
N LEU A 359 18.11 -9.90 -24.63
CA LEU A 359 18.32 -8.48 -24.41
C LEU A 359 19.74 -8.25 -23.88
N ILE A 360 20.35 -7.14 -24.27
CA ILE A 360 21.62 -6.68 -23.70
C ILE A 360 21.27 -5.71 -22.57
N ASN A 361 21.80 -5.98 -21.37
CA ASN A 361 21.48 -5.24 -20.14
C ASN A 361 22.39 -4.04 -19.89
#